data_AF-A0A496XBF9-F1
#
_entry.id   AF-A0A496XBF9-F1
#
_cell.length_a   1.000
_cell.length_b   1.000
_cell.length_c   1.000
_cell.angle_alpha   90.00
_cell.angle_beta   90.00
_cell.angle_gamma   90.00
#
_symmetry.space_group_name_H-M   'P 1'
#
loop_
_entity.id
_entity.type
_entity.pdbx_description
1 polymer ?
#
loop_
_entity_poly.entity_id
_entity_poly.type
_entity_poly.pdbx_seq_one_letter_code
_entity_poly.pdbx_strand_id
1 'polypeptide(L)'
;PGFADAPGYRTIKTIKSGALSQFTPDLGEAAHMPWKQLIDEGYVIAGSPATVREKMEDLIKGLRVGNIFCLIHVGDMPIEKTRYSTKLFAEEVMPHLRNMWPEYEDDNRFWIDPIDKRATPGPISERKTAGEA
;
A
#
# COMPACT_ATOMS: atom_id res chain seq x y z
N PRO A 1 4.00 18.84 7.87
CA PRO A 1 4.01 17.66 8.78
C PRO A 1 3.63 16.41 7.97
N GLY A 2 4.62 15.58 7.66
CA GLY A 2 4.45 14.43 6.78
C GLY A 2 3.45 13.42 7.34
N PHE A 3 2.63 12.86 6.46
CA PHE A 3 1.71 11.74 6.68
C PHE A 3 2.47 10.42 6.98
N ALA A 4 3.62 10.47 7.64
CA ALA A 4 4.42 9.28 7.92
C ALA A 4 3.87 8.48 9.11
N ASP A 5 3.24 9.14 10.08
CA ASP A 5 2.66 8.47 11.25
C ASP A 5 1.13 8.51 11.19
N ALA A 6 0.51 7.36 10.92
CA ALA A 6 -0.94 7.21 11.07
C ALA A 6 -1.34 7.39 12.54
N PRO A 7 -2.49 8.02 12.84
CA PRO A 7 -2.98 8.17 14.20
C PRO A 7 -3.03 6.81 14.93
N GLY A 8 -2.40 6.73 16.11
CA GLY A 8 -2.42 5.53 16.95
C GLY A 8 -1.15 4.66 16.92
N TYR A 9 -0.22 4.87 16.00
CA TYR A 9 1.03 4.07 15.92
C TYR A 9 2.05 4.39 17.02
N ARG A 10 1.87 5.51 17.76
CA ARG A 10 2.76 5.94 18.84
C ARG A 10 1.97 6.28 20.09
N THR A 11 2.54 6.00 21.25
CA THR A 11 1.96 6.44 22.53
C THR A 11 2.16 7.93 22.74
N ILE A 12 1.28 8.56 23.52
CA ILE A 12 1.42 9.95 23.95
C ILE A 12 2.79 10.18 24.63
N LYS A 13 3.30 9.18 25.35
CA LYS A 13 4.61 9.24 26.03
C LYS A 13 5.77 9.34 25.03
N THR A 14 5.74 8.56 23.94
CA THR A 14 6.74 8.59 22.87
C THR A 14 6.74 9.93 22.11
N ILE A 15 5.55 10.48 21.86
CA ILE A 15 5.43 11.80 21.21
C ILE A 15 6.03 12.89 22.12
N LYS A 16 5.71 12.85 23.42
CA LYS A 16 6.22 13.82 24.40
C LYS A 16 7.72 13.73 24.65
N SER A 17 8.36 12.58 24.44
CA SER A 17 9.80 12.42 24.66
C SER A 17 10.65 13.04 23.55
N GLY A 18 10.06 13.54 22.46
CA GLY A 18 10.79 14.14 21.35
C GLY A 18 11.64 13.15 20.55
N ALA A 19 11.51 11.84 20.81
CA ALA A 19 12.31 10.80 20.19
C ALA A 19 11.80 10.38 18.79
N LEU A 20 10.79 11.08 18.25
CA LEU A 20 10.15 10.73 16.97
C LEU A 20 11.18 10.66 15.83
N SER A 21 12.11 11.62 15.75
CA SER A 21 13.14 11.65 14.72
C SER A 21 14.14 10.48 14.76
N GLN A 22 14.23 9.75 15.88
CA GLN A 22 15.13 8.59 16.01
C GLN A 22 14.50 7.29 15.50
N PHE A 23 13.17 7.25 15.33
CA PHE A 23 12.43 6.05 14.95
C PHE A 23 11.75 6.17 13.59
N THR A 24 11.83 7.33 12.95
CA THR A 24 11.39 7.50 11.57
C THR A 24 12.56 7.11 10.67
N PRO A 25 12.44 6.06 9.84
CA PRO A 25 13.39 5.82 8.77
C PRO A 25 13.54 7.12 7.97
N ASP A 26 14.76 7.46 7.52
CA ASP A 26 14.90 8.58 6.60
C ASP A 26 14.27 8.22 5.27
N LEU A 27 12.95 8.46 5.16
CA LEU A 27 12.20 8.29 3.92
C LEU A 27 12.73 9.22 2.82
N GLY A 28 13.52 10.23 3.18
CA GLY A 28 14.29 11.04 2.26
C GLY A 28 15.36 10.24 1.53
N GLU A 29 16.06 9.30 2.18
CA GLU A 29 17.07 8.47 1.50
C GLU A 29 16.44 7.58 0.42
N ALA A 30 15.33 6.91 0.73
CA ALA A 30 14.61 6.07 -0.25
C ALA A 30 14.13 6.86 -1.47
N ALA A 31 13.74 8.12 -1.28
CA ALA A 31 13.31 9.00 -2.38
C ALA A 31 14.45 9.37 -3.36
N HIS A 32 15.71 9.23 -2.94
CA HIS A 32 16.89 9.51 -3.78
C HIS A 32 17.62 8.23 -4.23
N MET A 33 17.12 7.05 -3.85
CA MET A 33 17.71 5.79 -4.30
C MET A 33 17.53 5.61 -5.81
N PRO A 34 18.56 5.14 -6.52
CA PRO A 34 18.42 4.76 -7.92
C PRO A 34 17.42 3.61 -8.06
N TRP A 35 16.68 3.59 -9.18
CA TRP A 35 15.65 2.59 -9.47
C TRP A 35 16.11 1.14 -9.26
N LYS A 36 17.35 0.83 -9.67
CA LYS A 36 17.92 -0.50 -9.49
C LYS A 36 18.05 -0.88 -8.01
N GLN A 37 18.46 0.05 -7.16
CA GLN A 37 18.57 -0.20 -5.72
C GLN A 37 17.20 -0.41 -5.08
N LEU A 38 16.18 0.37 -5.49
CA LEU A 38 14.80 0.18 -5.04
C LEU A 38 14.28 -1.24 -5.34
N ILE A 39 14.63 -1.79 -6.51
CA ILE A 39 14.29 -3.17 -6.88
C ILE A 39 15.13 -4.18 -6.09
N ASP A 40 16.45 -4.02 -6.10
CA ASP A 40 17.38 -4.99 -5.51
C ASP A 40 17.18 -5.13 -3.99
N GLU A 41 16.85 -4.04 -3.30
CA GLU A 41 16.56 -4.01 -1.86
C GLU A 41 15.08 -4.32 -1.52
N GLY A 42 14.23 -4.54 -2.51
CA GLY A 42 12.84 -4.98 -2.31
C GLY A 42 11.86 -3.88 -1.88
N TYR A 43 12.23 -2.60 -1.99
CA TYR A 43 11.28 -1.48 -1.82
C TYR A 43 10.20 -1.48 -2.89
N VAL A 44 10.55 -1.93 -4.12
CA VAL A 44 9.63 -2.06 -5.25
C VAL A 44 9.82 -3.41 -5.90
N ILE A 45 8.75 -4.18 -6.05
CA ILE A 45 8.75 -5.41 -6.84
C ILE A 45 8.31 -5.06 -8.27
N ALA A 46 9.25 -5.08 -9.22
CA ALA A 46 9.00 -4.79 -10.63
C ALA A 46 9.83 -5.69 -11.55
N GLY A 47 9.29 -6.03 -12.72
CA GLY A 47 9.96 -6.88 -13.70
C GLY A 47 8.98 -7.57 -14.64
N SER A 48 9.40 -8.70 -15.21
CA SER A 48 8.49 -9.58 -15.95
C SER A 48 7.46 -10.23 -15.00
N PRO A 49 6.31 -10.73 -15.48
CA PRO A 49 5.36 -11.44 -14.64
C PRO A 49 6.01 -12.60 -13.86
N ALA A 50 6.92 -13.35 -14.50
CA ALA A 50 7.66 -14.44 -13.84
C ALA A 50 8.52 -13.93 -12.67
N THR A 51 9.25 -12.83 -12.87
CA THR A 51 10.07 -12.20 -11.82
C THR A 51 9.20 -11.70 -10.66
N VAL A 52 8.07 -11.07 -10.97
CA VAL A 52 7.15 -10.57 -9.94
C VAL A 52 6.54 -11.73 -9.15
N ARG A 53 6.14 -12.83 -9.80
CA ARG A 53 5.66 -14.04 -9.10
C ARG A 53 6.69 -14.55 -8.09
N GLU A 54 7.94 -14.75 -8.51
CA GLU A 54 9.02 -15.24 -7.65
C GLU A 54 9.24 -14.33 -6.44
N LYS A 55 9.38 -13.02 -6.66
CA LYS A 55 9.59 -12.05 -5.58
C LYS A 55 8.40 -11.92 -4.64
N MET A 56 7.19 -12.03 -5.15
CA MET A 56 5.98 -12.05 -4.32
C MET A 56 5.89 -13.32 -3.49
N GLU A 57 6.25 -14.48 -4.05
CA GLU A 57 6.30 -15.74 -3.32
C GLU A 57 7.34 -15.69 -2.18
N ASP A 58 8.53 -15.16 -2.45
CA ASP A 58 9.56 -14.91 -1.44
C ASP A 58 9.05 -14.00 -0.32
N LEU A 59 8.36 -12.90 -0.67
CA LEU A 59 7.79 -11.95 0.28
C LEU A 59 6.70 -12.61 1.14
N ILE A 60 5.75 -13.31 0.51
CA ILE A 60 4.63 -14.00 1.18
C ILE A 60 5.16 -15.02 2.19
N LYS A 61 6.13 -15.83 1.76
CA LYS A 61 6.76 -16.87 2.59
C LYS A 61 7.64 -16.29 3.68
N GLY A 62 8.50 -15.34 3.33
CA GLY A 62 9.46 -14.71 4.24
C GLY A 62 8.79 -13.93 5.37
N LEU A 63 7.71 -13.20 5.08
CA LEU A 63 6.95 -12.45 6.09
C LEU A 63 5.82 -13.26 6.74
N ARG A 64 5.50 -14.45 6.20
CA ARG A 64 4.37 -15.30 6.59
C ARG A 64 3.05 -14.52 6.66
N VAL A 65 2.71 -13.87 5.55
CA VAL A 65 1.48 -13.04 5.42
C VAL A 65 0.44 -13.70 4.51
N GLY A 66 -0.85 -13.55 4.86
CA GLY A 66 -1.98 -14.02 4.05
C GLY A 66 -2.68 -12.94 3.23
N ASN A 67 -2.57 -11.66 3.63
CA ASN A 67 -3.17 -10.52 2.94
C ASN A 67 -2.07 -9.57 2.46
N ILE A 68 -2.11 -9.19 1.18
CA ILE A 68 -1.21 -8.20 0.60
C ILE A 68 -2.02 -7.09 -0.04
N PHE A 69 -1.71 -5.85 0.36
CA PHE A 69 -2.24 -4.66 -0.27
C PHE A 69 -1.25 -4.14 -1.31
N CYS A 70 -1.64 -4.19 -2.59
CA CYS A 70 -0.76 -3.79 -3.68
C CYS A 70 -1.04 -2.36 -4.15
N LEU A 71 0.00 -1.53 -4.17
CA LEU A 71 0.00 -0.28 -4.93
C LEU A 71 0.57 -0.53 -6.33
N ILE A 72 -0.31 -0.82 -7.29
CA ILE A 72 0.06 -1.16 -8.68
C ILE A 72 0.31 0.10 -9.55
N HIS A 73 0.34 1.28 -8.93
CA HIS A 73 0.72 2.54 -9.56
C HIS A 73 1.73 3.25 -8.67
N VAL A 74 2.73 3.88 -9.30
CA VAL A 74 3.75 4.65 -8.59
C VAL A 74 4.00 5.97 -9.33
N GLY A 75 4.20 7.05 -8.57
CA GLY A 75 4.53 8.36 -9.11
C GLY A 75 3.46 8.92 -10.06
N ASP A 76 3.90 9.38 -11.22
CA ASP A 76 3.11 10.06 -12.25
C ASP A 76 2.59 9.13 -13.35
N MET A 77 2.49 7.82 -13.07
CA MET A 77 2.02 6.82 -14.05
C MET A 77 0.68 7.22 -14.69
N PRO A 78 0.63 7.41 -16.03
CA PRO A 78 -0.61 7.66 -16.74
C PRO A 78 -1.60 6.50 -16.57
N ILE A 79 -2.89 6.82 -16.63
CA ILE A 79 -3.98 5.87 -16.39
C ILE A 79 -3.87 4.57 -17.21
N GLU A 80 -3.44 4.66 -18.46
CA GLU A 80 -3.30 3.49 -19.33
C GLU A 80 -2.17 2.55 -18.88
N LYS A 81 -1.06 3.09 -18.35
CA LYS A 81 0.01 2.25 -17.77
C LYS A 81 -0.44 1.59 -16.47
N THR A 82 -1.19 2.33 -15.64
CA THR A 82 -1.76 1.79 -14.39
C THR A 82 -2.73 0.64 -14.69
N ARG A 83 -3.64 0.82 -15.65
CA ARG A 83 -4.56 -0.24 -16.10
C ARG A 83 -3.81 -1.45 -16.66
N TYR A 84 -2.82 -1.22 -17.51
CA TYR A 84 -2.01 -2.29 -18.07
C TYR A 84 -1.29 -3.11 -16.97
N SER A 85 -0.61 -2.44 -16.05
CA SER A 85 0.09 -3.11 -14.94
C SER A 85 -0.88 -3.88 -14.03
N THR A 86 -2.05 -3.30 -13.74
CA THR A 86 -3.11 -3.93 -12.93
C THR A 86 -3.66 -5.19 -13.61
N LYS A 87 -3.96 -5.10 -14.91
CA LYS A 87 -4.43 -6.24 -15.70
C LYS A 87 -3.38 -7.35 -15.74
N LEU A 88 -2.13 -6.98 -16.04
CA LEU A 88 -1.02 -7.92 -16.12
C LEU A 88 -0.80 -8.64 -14.77
N PHE A 89 -0.86 -7.92 -13.65
CA PHE A 89 -0.76 -8.56 -12.33
C PHE A 89 -1.94 -9.51 -12.07
N ALA A 90 -3.17 -9.09 -12.39
CA ALA A 90 -4.36 -9.88 -12.14
C ALA A 90 -4.41 -11.18 -12.97
N GLU A 91 -3.96 -11.14 -14.22
CA GLU A 91 -3.97 -12.28 -15.14
C GLU A 91 -2.71 -13.14 -15.00
N GLU A 92 -1.54 -12.51 -14.91
CA GLU A 92 -0.22 -13.14 -15.05
C GLU A 92 0.59 -13.14 -13.76
N VAL A 93 0.02 -12.85 -12.59
CA VAL A 93 0.74 -13.00 -11.31
C VAL A 93 -0.19 -13.62 -10.26
N MET A 94 -1.28 -12.93 -9.97
CA MET A 94 -2.20 -13.24 -8.89
C MET A 94 -2.68 -14.71 -8.85
N PRO A 95 -3.01 -15.39 -9.96
CA PRO A 95 -3.55 -16.74 -9.89
C PRO A 95 -2.57 -17.77 -9.30
N HIS A 96 -1.27 -17.50 -9.38
CA HIS A 96 -0.23 -18.40 -8.88
C HIS A 96 0.14 -18.10 -7.42
N LEU A 97 -0.29 -16.95 -6.90
CA LEU A 97 -0.11 -16.55 -5.50
C LEU A 97 -1.33 -16.88 -4.64
N ARG A 98 -2.43 -17.37 -5.25
CA ARG A 98 -3.60 -17.85 -4.53
C ARG A 98 -3.25 -19.17 -3.82
N ASN A 99 -3.84 -19.38 -2.65
CA ASN A 99 -3.71 -20.62 -1.87
C ASN A 99 -2.28 -20.96 -1.40
N MET A 100 -1.41 -19.95 -1.24
CA MET A 100 -0.08 -20.12 -0.63
C MET A 100 -0.16 -20.62 0.82
N TRP A 101 -1.25 -20.26 1.52
CA TRP A 101 -1.57 -20.70 2.88
C TRP A 101 -3.01 -21.21 2.91
N PRO A 102 -3.26 -22.49 2.56
CA PRO A 102 -4.60 -23.07 2.62
C PRO A 102 -5.22 -22.94 4.01
N GLU A 103 -4.40 -22.94 5.07
CA GLU A 103 -4.87 -22.74 6.44
C GLU A 103 -5.44 -21.34 6.73
N TYR A 104 -5.22 -20.35 5.85
CA TYR A 104 -5.72 -18.99 5.98
C TYR A 104 -6.93 -18.69 5.08
N GLU A 105 -7.47 -19.69 4.37
CA GLU A 105 -8.56 -19.50 3.40
C GLU A 105 -9.78 -18.77 4.01
N ASP A 106 -10.16 -19.15 5.23
CA ASP A 106 -11.29 -18.57 5.97
C ASP A 106 -10.86 -17.56 7.06
N ASP A 107 -9.59 -17.15 7.08
CA ASP A 107 -9.05 -16.27 8.13
C ASP A 107 -9.42 -14.80 7.89
N ASN A 108 -10.54 -14.39 8.47
CA ASN A 108 -11.05 -13.02 8.40
C ASN A 108 -10.61 -12.12 9.58
N ARG A 109 -9.66 -12.55 10.42
CA ARG A 109 -9.27 -11.80 11.63
C ARG A 109 -8.85 -10.35 11.39
N PHE A 110 -8.32 -10.07 10.19
CA PHE A 110 -7.82 -8.75 9.80
C PHE A 110 -8.65 -8.10 8.68
N TRP A 111 -9.73 -8.76 8.23
CA TRP A 111 -10.59 -8.19 7.20
C TRP A 111 -11.48 -7.11 7.81
N ILE A 112 -11.80 -6.10 7.02
CA ILE A 112 -12.65 -5.00 7.47
C ILE A 112 -14.12 -5.38 7.34
N ASP A 113 -14.81 -5.46 8.47
CA ASP A 113 -16.26 -5.58 8.46
C ASP A 113 -16.91 -4.21 8.35
N PRO A 114 -17.98 -4.07 7.54
CA PRO A 114 -18.77 -2.85 7.54
C PRO A 114 -19.31 -2.56 8.95
N ILE A 115 -19.21 -1.30 9.37
CA ILE A 115 -19.89 -0.84 10.59
C ILE A 115 -21.41 -1.04 10.44
N ASP A 116 -22.08 -1.47 11.52
CA ASP A 116 -23.54 -1.76 11.53
C ASP A 116 -24.38 -0.62 10.97
N LYS A 117 -23.97 0.62 11.26
CA LYS A 117 -24.63 1.85 10.81
C LYS A 117 -23.70 2.60 9.88
N ARG A 118 -23.80 2.33 8.58
CA ARG A 118 -23.09 3.08 7.55
C ARG A 118 -23.58 4.53 7.53
N ALA A 119 -22.65 5.49 7.54
CA ALA A 119 -22.98 6.88 7.32
C ALA A 119 -23.44 7.08 5.86
N THR A 120 -24.54 7.80 5.66
CA THR A 120 -24.93 8.31 4.35
C THR A 120 -24.17 9.61 4.09
N PRO A 121 -23.47 9.76 2.95
CA PRO A 121 -22.90 11.04 2.57
C PRO A 121 -23.96 12.13 2.62
N GLY A 122 -23.63 13.27 3.23
CA GLY A 122 -24.51 14.44 3.19
C GLY A 122 -24.73 14.93 1.75
N PRO A 123 -25.79 15.71 1.49
CA PRO A 123 -25.99 16.29 0.17
C PRO A 123 -24.77 17.12 -0.22
N ILE A 124 -24.30 16.96 -1.46
CA ILE A 124 -23.24 17.81 -2.01
C ILE A 124 -23.81 19.23 -2.07
N SER A 125 -23.33 20.13 -1.21
CA SER A 125 -23.68 21.55 -1.34
C SER A 125 -23.10 22.07 -2.65
N GLU A 126 -23.92 22.75 -3.46
CA GLU A 126 -23.43 23.45 -4.63
C GLU A 126 -22.29 24.39 -4.22
N ARG A 127 -21.14 24.25 -4.85
CA ARG A 127 -20.04 25.20 -4.70
C ARG A 127 -20.54 26.53 -5.25
N LYS A 128 -20.81 27.52 -4.39
CA LYS A 128 -21.03 28.90 -4.86
C LYS A 128 -19.80 29.30 -5.66
N THR A 129 -19.97 29.49 -6.96
CA THR A 129 -18.94 30.07 -7.82
C THR A 129 -18.60 31.45 -7.26
N ALA A 130 -17.32 31.66 -6.90
CA ALA A 130 -16.83 32.97 -6.52
C ALA A 130 -16.88 33.88 -7.76
N GLY A 131 -17.97 34.63 -7.91
CA GLY A 131 -18.20 35.44 -9.10
C GLY A 131 -19.38 36.40 -9.05
N GLU A 132 -19.96 36.67 -7.87
CA GLU A 132 -20.91 37.77 -7.68
C GLU A 132 -20.49 38.54 -6.43
N ALA A 133 -19.60 39.51 -6.65
CA ALA A 133 -19.26 40.59 -5.73
C ALA A 133 -19.47 41.91 -6.48
#